data_AF-A0A9E0RTQ7-F1
#
_entry.id   AF-A0A9E0RTQ7-F1
#
_cell.length_a   1.000
_cell.length_b   1.000
_cell.length_c   1.000
_cell.angle_alpha   90.00
_cell.angle_beta   90.00
_cell.angle_gamma   90.00
#
_symmetry.space_group_name_H-M   'P 1'
#
loop_
_entity.id
_entity.type
_entity.pdbx_description
1 polymer ?
#
loop_
_entity_poly.entity_id
_entity_poly.type
_entity_poly.pdbx_seq_one_letter_code
_entity_poly.pdbx_strand_id
1 'polypeptide(L)'
;MISPGFTRQMAAYNRWQNTSLYKAASGLSEADRRLDRAAFFNSIHKTLAHLVWADRIWLSRFGACDAPAGGIATSTEWLDDWAELKAARQETDQTLIEWTHTLTDTDIEGVLE
;
A
#
# COMPACT_ATOMS: atom_id res chain seq x y z
N MET A 1 15.77 -17.72 -3.17
CA MET A 1 15.78 -17.04 -4.48
C MET A 1 14.41 -16.41 -4.66
N ILE A 2 14.34 -15.15 -5.11
CA ILE A 2 13.07 -14.49 -5.40
C ILE A 2 12.50 -15.16 -6.66
N SER A 3 11.21 -15.53 -6.65
CA SER A 3 10.52 -16.18 -7.76
C SER A 3 9.08 -15.64 -7.87
N PRO A 4 8.35 -15.87 -8.96
CA PRO A 4 6.93 -15.50 -9.04
C PRO A 4 6.08 -16.13 -7.93
N GLY A 5 6.42 -17.34 -7.48
CA GLY A 5 5.77 -17.96 -6.32
C GLY A 5 6.02 -17.16 -5.03
N PHE A 6 7.25 -16.69 -4.83
CA PHE A 6 7.61 -15.85 -3.69
C PHE A 6 6.89 -14.49 -3.73
N THR A 7 6.80 -13.83 -4.89
CA THR A 7 6.12 -12.53 -5.00
C THR A 7 4.63 -12.65 -4.66
N ARG A 8 3.94 -13.69 -5.16
CA ARG A 8 2.55 -14.00 -4.79
C ARG A 8 2.36 -14.25 -3.29
N GLN A 9 3.28 -15.00 -2.68
CA GLN A 9 3.25 -15.24 -1.24
C GLN A 9 3.39 -13.93 -0.45
N MET A 10 4.31 -13.06 -0.87
CA MET A 10 4.52 -11.77 -0.22
C MET A 10 3.35 -10.80 -0.43
N ALA A 11 2.69 -10.81 -1.61
CA ALA A 11 1.47 -10.03 -1.85
C ALA A 11 0.31 -10.50 -0.96
N ALA A 12 0.12 -11.82 -0.83
CA ALA A 12 -0.90 -12.38 0.07
C ALA A 12 -0.62 -12.05 1.54
N TYR A 13 0.65 -12.12 1.96
CA TYR A 13 1.09 -11.71 3.29
C TYR A 13 0.86 -10.22 3.54
N ASN A 14 1.19 -9.36 2.56
CA ASN A 14 0.96 -7.91 2.66
C ASN A 14 -0.52 -7.58 2.86
N ARG A 15 -1.42 -8.21 2.08
CA ARG A 15 -2.88 -8.05 2.26
C ARG A 15 -3.34 -8.48 3.65
N TRP A 16 -2.81 -9.59 4.18
CA TRP A 16 -3.13 -10.05 5.53
C TRP A 16 -2.68 -9.04 6.60
N GLN A 17 -1.46 -8.53 6.49
CA GLN A 17 -0.92 -7.51 7.39
C GLN A 17 -1.74 -6.21 7.34
N ASN A 18 -2.02 -5.71 6.14
CA ASN A 18 -2.85 -4.52 5.93
C ASN A 18 -4.25 -4.72 6.52
N THR A 19 -4.89 -5.87 6.27
CA THR A 19 -6.19 -6.19 6.86
C THR A 19 -6.14 -6.13 8.40
N SER A 20 -5.10 -6.72 9.00
CA SER A 20 -4.89 -6.70 10.45
C SER A 20 -4.71 -5.29 11.00
N LEU A 21 -3.83 -4.49 10.38
CA LEU A 21 -3.52 -3.13 10.79
C LEU A 21 -4.73 -2.20 10.65
N TYR A 22 -5.44 -2.27 9.52
CA TYR A 22 -6.63 -1.45 9.29
C TYR A 22 -7.80 -1.85 10.19
N LYS A 23 -7.92 -3.14 10.55
CA LYS A 23 -8.88 -3.59 11.56
C LYS A 23 -8.54 -3.01 12.94
N ALA A 24 -7.28 -3.05 13.35
CA ALA A 24 -6.85 -2.45 14.62
C ALA A 24 -7.07 -0.93 14.63
N ALA A 25 -6.68 -0.23 13.57
CA ALA A 25 -6.89 1.21 13.43
C ALA A 25 -8.37 1.61 13.37
N SER A 26 -9.25 0.72 12.89
CA SER A 26 -10.71 0.94 12.91
C SER A 26 -11.32 0.86 14.31
N GLY A 27 -10.59 0.30 15.29
CA GLY A 27 -11.00 0.32 16.70
C GLY A 27 -10.69 1.64 17.41
N LEU A 28 -9.99 2.57 16.76
CA LEU A 28 -9.66 3.89 17.31
C LEU A 28 -10.74 4.91 16.94
N SER A 29 -10.92 5.92 17.80
CA SER A 29 -11.64 7.13 17.40
C SER A 29 -10.87 7.86 16.30
N GLU A 30 -11.55 8.73 15.54
CA GLU A 30 -10.86 9.57 14.55
C GLU A 30 -9.76 10.43 15.19
N ALA A 31 -10.06 11.03 16.34
CA ALA A 31 -9.10 11.83 17.10
C ALA A 31 -7.85 11.02 17.46
N ASP A 32 -8.01 9.79 17.98
CA ASP A 32 -6.88 8.94 18.38
C ASP A 32 -6.04 8.44 17.20
N ARG A 33 -6.69 8.20 16.06
CA ARG A 33 -6.03 7.77 14.81
C ARG A 33 -5.23 8.92 14.17
N ARG A 34 -5.70 10.16 14.34
CA ARG A 34 -5.05 11.38 13.83
C ARG A 34 -4.07 12.02 14.83
N LEU A 35 -4.11 11.62 16.09
CA LEU A 35 -3.22 12.14 17.14
C LEU A 35 -1.75 12.03 16.72
N ASP A 36 -1.00 13.11 16.93
CA ASP A 36 0.46 13.11 16.78
C ASP A 36 1.08 12.23 17.88
N ARG A 37 1.81 11.22 17.45
CA ARG A 37 2.50 10.23 18.27
C ARG A 37 4.01 10.24 18.05
N ALA A 38 4.54 11.33 17.47
CA ALA A 38 5.95 11.47 17.08
C ALA A 38 6.46 10.33 16.18
N ALA A 39 5.56 9.71 15.41
CA ALA A 39 5.95 8.82 14.31
C ALA A 39 6.57 9.65 13.17
N PHE A 40 7.24 9.01 12.21
CA PHE A 40 7.84 9.72 11.07
C PHE A 40 6.83 10.60 10.31
N PHE A 41 5.60 10.13 10.14
CA PHE A 41 4.48 10.90 9.57
C PHE A 41 3.52 11.47 10.63
N ASN A 42 4.00 11.62 11.87
CA ASN A 42 3.30 12.10 13.06
C ASN A 42 2.19 11.16 13.57
N SER A 43 1.24 10.74 12.73
CA SER A 43 0.07 9.96 13.15
C SER A 43 -0.10 8.63 12.42
N ILE A 44 -0.96 7.76 12.98
CA ILE A 44 -1.35 6.49 12.36
C ILE A 44 -2.04 6.77 11.03
N HIS A 45 -2.96 7.74 10.99
CA HIS A 45 -3.66 8.13 9.77
C HIS A 45 -2.67 8.48 8.66
N LYS A 46 -1.78 9.45 8.91
CA LYS A 46 -0.84 9.95 7.91
C LYS A 46 0.13 8.86 7.43
N THR A 47 0.52 7.97 8.33
CA THR A 47 1.33 6.80 7.96
C THR A 47 0.59 5.86 7.01
N LEU A 48 -0.66 5.52 7.31
CA LEU A 48 -1.47 4.64 6.46
C LEU A 48 -1.77 5.28 5.09
N ALA A 49 -2.04 6.59 5.06
CA ALA A 49 -2.24 7.36 3.83
C ALA A 49 -0.98 7.34 2.94
N HIS A 50 0.20 7.60 3.53
CA HIS A 50 1.46 7.53 2.81
C HIS A 50 1.73 6.13 2.23
N LEU A 51 1.50 5.08 3.01
CA LEU A 51 1.79 3.71 2.58
C LEU A 51 0.94 3.28 1.39
N VAL A 52 -0.37 3.57 1.38
CA VAL A 52 -1.20 3.23 0.20
C VAL A 52 -0.85 4.08 -1.01
N TRP A 53 -0.48 5.36 -0.81
CA TRP A 53 -0.01 6.23 -1.89
C TRP A 53 1.29 5.69 -2.50
N ALA A 54 2.23 5.28 -1.66
CA ALA A 54 3.53 4.75 -2.08
C ALA A 54 3.37 3.45 -2.89
N ASP A 55 2.50 2.54 -2.43
CA ASP A 55 2.20 1.31 -3.16
C ASP A 55 1.58 1.59 -4.54
N ARG A 56 0.62 2.52 -4.65
CA ARG A 56 0.04 2.90 -5.95
C ARG A 56 1.05 3.56 -6.89
N ILE A 57 1.97 4.37 -6.37
CA ILE A 57 3.07 4.94 -7.19
C ILE A 57 3.98 3.84 -7.76
N TRP A 58 4.29 2.81 -6.99
CA TRP A 58 5.10 1.71 -7.49
C TRP A 58 4.33 0.86 -8.50
N LEU A 59 3.10 0.49 -8.18
CA LEU A 59 2.24 -0.27 -9.10
C LEU A 59 1.98 0.48 -10.40
N SER A 60 1.86 1.80 -10.38
CA SER A 60 1.72 2.58 -11.61
C SER A 60 2.97 2.56 -12.48
N ARG A 61 4.16 2.54 -11.86
CA ARG A 61 5.44 2.38 -12.59
C ARG A 61 5.60 0.97 -13.17
N PHE A 62 4.95 -0.03 -12.57
CA PHE A 62 4.87 -1.37 -13.13
C PHE A 62 3.76 -1.52 -14.19
N GLY A 63 3.02 -0.45 -14.47
CA GLY A 63 1.90 -0.48 -15.42
C GLY A 63 0.65 -1.20 -14.91
N ALA A 64 0.54 -1.45 -13.60
CA ALA A 64 -0.58 -2.18 -12.99
C ALA A 64 -1.79 -1.29 -12.66
N CYS A 65 -1.60 0.03 -12.54
CA CYS A 65 -2.68 0.99 -12.32
C CYS A 65 -2.27 2.41 -12.74
N ASP A 66 -3.21 3.35 -12.70
CA ASP A 66 -2.87 4.77 -12.85
C ASP A 66 -2.11 5.30 -11.62
N ALA A 67 -1.26 6.31 -11.84
CA ALA A 67 -0.56 6.98 -10.75
C ALA A 67 -1.56 7.75 -9.86
N PRO A 68 -1.41 7.70 -8.53
CA PRO A 68 -2.22 8.52 -7.65
C PRO A 68 -1.92 10.01 -7.86
N ALA A 69 -2.91 10.87 -7.62
CA ALA A 69 -2.74 12.31 -7.72
C ALA A 69 -1.71 12.85 -6.72
N GLY A 70 -1.09 13.98 -7.06
CA GLY A 70 -0.13 14.67 -6.21
C GLY A 70 1.27 14.06 -6.25
N GLY A 71 2.08 14.34 -5.24
CA GLY A 71 3.48 13.91 -5.15
C GLY A 71 3.86 13.48 -3.73
N ILE A 72 5.11 13.09 -3.53
CA ILE A 72 5.60 12.62 -2.22
C ILE A 72 5.33 13.64 -1.10
N ALA A 73 5.40 14.94 -1.41
CA ALA A 73 5.13 16.03 -0.47
C ALA A 73 3.68 16.04 0.05
N THR A 74 2.72 15.50 -0.70
CA THR A 74 1.29 15.46 -0.35
C THR A 74 0.81 14.03 -0.05
N SER A 75 1.73 13.06 0.02
CA SER A 75 1.40 11.63 0.16
C SER A 75 0.65 11.29 1.44
N THR A 76 0.89 12.01 2.54
CA THR A 76 0.18 11.82 3.81
C THR A 76 -1.24 12.36 3.82
N GLU A 77 -1.61 13.11 2.79
CA GLU A 77 -2.88 13.85 2.67
C GLU A 77 -3.69 13.39 1.44
N TRP A 78 -3.21 12.36 0.73
CA TRP A 78 -3.83 11.90 -0.52
C TRP A 78 -5.29 11.44 -0.34
N LEU A 79 -5.60 10.77 0.78
CA LEU A 79 -6.95 10.34 1.15
C LEU A 79 -7.18 10.67 2.62
N ASP A 80 -7.95 11.73 2.87
CA ASP A 80 -8.25 12.20 4.22
C ASP A 80 -9.46 11.50 4.84
N ASP A 81 -10.41 11.00 4.05
CA ASP A 81 -11.53 10.21 4.57
C ASP A 81 -11.09 8.78 4.93
N TRP A 82 -11.57 8.27 6.07
CA TRP A 82 -11.18 6.95 6.55
C TRP A 82 -11.76 5.79 5.73
N ALA A 83 -12.99 5.95 5.25
CA ALA A 83 -13.63 4.92 4.44
C ALA A 83 -12.96 4.84 3.06
N GLU A 84 -12.66 5.99 2.45
CA GLU A 84 -11.91 6.08 1.20
C GLU A 84 -10.50 5.49 1.33
N LEU A 85 -9.77 5.82 2.42
CA LEU A 85 -8.44 5.27 2.67
C LEU A 85 -8.47 3.74 2.81
N LYS A 86 -9.47 3.19 3.51
CA LYS A 86 -9.68 1.73 3.61
C LYS A 86 -9.98 1.08 2.27
N ALA A 87 -10.88 1.68 1.50
CA ALA A 87 -11.26 1.17 0.19
C ALA A 87 -10.06 1.17 -0.77
N ALA A 88 -9.31 2.26 -0.82
CA ALA A 88 -8.10 2.37 -1.61
C ALA A 88 -7.04 1.34 -1.21
N ARG A 89 -6.90 1.05 0.10
CA ARG A 89 -5.98 -0.01 0.55
C ARG A 89 -6.39 -1.38 0.02
N GLN A 90 -7.67 -1.72 0.13
CA GLN A 90 -8.19 -3.02 -0.32
C GLN A 90 -8.05 -3.17 -1.84
N GLU A 91 -8.38 -2.11 -2.60
CA GLU A 91 -8.17 -2.05 -4.05
C GLU A 91 -6.69 -2.26 -4.40
N THR A 92 -5.79 -1.50 -3.76
CA THR A 92 -4.35 -1.57 -4.03
C THR A 92 -3.76 -2.95 -3.69
N ASP A 93 -4.21 -3.57 -2.59
CA ASP A 93 -3.80 -4.94 -2.26
C ASP A 93 -4.27 -5.96 -3.31
N GLN A 94 -5.48 -5.78 -3.85
CA GLN A 94 -6.00 -6.64 -4.91
C GLN A 94 -5.23 -6.44 -6.22
N THR A 95 -4.96 -5.19 -6.62
CA THR A 95 -4.11 -4.87 -7.78
C THR A 95 -2.72 -5.46 -7.65
N LEU A 96 -2.09 -5.38 -6.47
CA LEU A 96 -0.77 -5.99 -6.23
C LEU A 96 -0.83 -7.50 -6.41
N ILE A 97 -1.84 -8.17 -5.87
CA ILE A 97 -2.02 -9.62 -6.04
C ILE A 97 -2.16 -9.97 -7.51
N GLU A 98 -3.07 -9.30 -8.23
CA GLU A 98 -3.30 -9.53 -9.66
C GLU A 98 -2.04 -9.32 -10.48
N TRP A 99 -1.29 -8.24 -10.21
CA TRP A 99 0.00 -7.99 -10.84
C TRP A 99 1.01 -9.12 -10.57
N THR A 100 1.13 -9.62 -9.33
CA THR A 100 2.04 -10.75 -9.06
C THR A 100 1.65 -12.06 -9.78
N HIS A 101 0.40 -12.19 -10.22
CA HIS A 101 -0.05 -13.32 -11.04
C HIS A 101 0.31 -13.17 -12.52
N THR A 102 0.68 -11.97 -12.99
CA THR A 102 1.16 -11.77 -14.37
C THR A 102 2.65 -12.03 -14.52
N LEU A 103 3.40 -12.11 -13.41
CA LEU A 103 4.85 -12.28 -13.42
C LEU A 103 5.26 -13.69 -13.81
N THR A 104 6.22 -13.77 -14.72
CA THR A 104 6.91 -14.98 -15.16
C THR A 104 8.30 -15.08 -14.53
N ASP A 105 8.96 -16.22 -14.66
CA ASP A 105 10.32 -16.38 -14.15
C ASP A 105 11.28 -15.37 -14.80
N THR A 106 11.15 -15.13 -16.11
CA THR A 106 11.97 -14.15 -16.85
C THR A 106 11.82 -12.71 -16.33
N ASP A 107 10.64 -12.33 -15.82
CA ASP A 107 10.42 -10.98 -15.27
C ASP A 107 11.19 -10.76 -13.95
N ILE A 108 11.50 -11.86 -13.24
CA ILE A 108 12.17 -11.86 -11.94
C ILE A 108 13.67 -12.19 -12.09
N GLU A 109 14.00 -13.04 -13.05
CA GLU A 109 15.35 -13.47 -13.38
C GLU A 109 16.02 -12.46 -14.32
N GLY A 110 16.38 -11.31 -13.76
CA GLY A 110 17.10 -10.25 -14.46
C GLY A 110 18.28 -9.72 -13.65
N VAL A 111 19.28 -9.19 -14.35
CA VAL A 111 20.30 -8.34 -13.73
C VAL A 111 19.79 -6.90 -13.82
N LEU A 112 19.77 -6.18 -12.70
CA LEU A 112 19.53 -4.73 -12.73
C LEU A 112 20.73 -4.09 -13.44
N GLU A 113 20.52 -3.55 -14.64
CA GLU A 113 21.50 -2.72 -15.37
C GLU A 113 21.46 -1.25 -14.91
#